data_AF-D7PIV8-F1
#
_entry.id   AF-D7PIV8-F1
#
_cell.length_a   1.000
_cell.length_b   1.000
_cell.length_c   1.000
_cell.angle_alpha   90.00
_cell.angle_beta   90.00
_cell.angle_gamma   90.00
#
_symmetry.space_group_name_H-M   'P 1'
#
loop_
_entity.id
_entity.type
_entity.pdbx_description
1 polymer ?
#
loop_
_entity_poly.entity_id
_entity_poly.type
_entity_poly.pdbx_seq_one_letter_code
_entity_poly.pdbx_strand_id
1 'polypeptide(L)'
;MQGFGILGSAIVALIVLAAFKNAIIADVTAVDYCWRIVLGVGAVPGLAALYFRLTIPETPRYTMDVEKDVNKAATDITSYLQKDEANGEGENAGNHVEVPKASWSDFVSYFGKWNNGKVLLGTAMSWFALDIAFYGIGLNNGIILSAIGYADTHEPDLGERAYNSLKNMAVGNIIITIMGTIPGYWVTVAFVDSWGRKPIQLMGFAVLTVLFIVMGAAFTPLKEHSIPAFIVLFTLLQFFQNFGPNTTTFIVPGEVFPTRYRSTGHGISAASGKLGAIVAQVGF
;
A
#
# COMPACT_ATOMS: atom_id res chain seq x y z
N MET A 1 4.12 1.13 7.23
CA MET A 1 4.12 2.17 6.17
C MET A 1 4.81 1.63 4.92
N GLN A 2 4.09 1.53 3.81
CA GLN A 2 4.60 0.98 2.54
C GLN A 2 5.85 1.72 2.03
N GLY A 3 5.93 3.04 2.30
CA GLY A 3 7.03 3.90 1.84
C GLY A 3 8.43 3.41 2.22
N PHE A 4 8.62 2.85 3.43
CA PHE A 4 9.93 2.30 3.83
C PHE A 4 10.28 1.03 3.05
N GLY A 5 9.30 0.20 2.69
CA GLY A 5 9.52 -0.96 1.84
C GLY A 5 9.94 -0.56 0.42
N ILE A 6 9.28 0.45 -0.15
CA ILE A 6 9.64 1.01 -1.47
C ILE A 6 11.06 1.59 -1.42
N LEU A 7 11.37 2.39 -0.40
CA LEU A 7 12.70 2.97 -0.21
C LEU A 7 13.77 1.89 -0.07
N GLY A 8 13.53 0.89 0.79
CA GLY A 8 14.43 -0.23 0.99
C GLY A 8 14.70 -0.99 -0.32
N SER A 9 13.65 -1.26 -1.11
CA SER A 9 13.79 -1.94 -2.39
C SER A 9 14.66 -1.15 -3.39
N ALA A 10 14.50 0.17 -3.45
CA ALA A 10 15.27 1.03 -4.35
C ALA A 10 16.74 1.17 -3.90
N ILE A 11 16.99 1.22 -2.59
CA ILE A 11 18.35 1.23 -2.02
C ILE A 11 19.06 -0.09 -2.31
N VAL A 12 18.40 -1.23 -2.08
CA VAL A 12 18.97 -2.54 -2.38
C VAL A 12 19.28 -2.66 -3.87
N ALA A 13 18.36 -2.23 -4.76
CA ALA A 13 18.60 -2.19 -6.19
C ALA A 13 19.84 -1.35 -6.54
N LEU A 14 20.00 -0.16 -5.96
CA LEU A 14 21.15 0.70 -6.19
C LEU A 14 22.47 0.05 -5.73
N ILE A 15 22.48 -0.59 -4.56
CA ILE A 15 23.66 -1.30 -4.03
C ILE A 15 24.05 -2.46 -4.94
N VAL A 16 23.08 -3.28 -5.36
CA VAL A 16 23.32 -4.42 -6.25
C VAL A 16 23.84 -3.94 -7.61
N LEU A 17 23.22 -2.92 -8.20
CA LEU A 17 23.71 -2.34 -9.46
C LEU A 17 25.15 -1.83 -9.31
N ALA A 18 25.47 -1.12 -8.23
CA ALA A 18 26.82 -0.61 -7.99
C ALA A 18 27.84 -1.76 -7.85
N ALA A 19 27.48 -2.85 -7.17
CA ALA A 19 28.35 -4.03 -7.02
C ALA A 19 28.59 -4.75 -8.35
N PHE A 20 27.59 -4.80 -9.24
CA PHE A 20 27.67 -5.45 -10.55
C PHE A 20 28.06 -4.50 -11.69
N LYS A 21 28.44 -3.25 -11.41
CA LYS A 21 28.76 -2.23 -12.43
C LYS A 21 29.69 -2.75 -13.53
N ASN A 22 30.86 -3.26 -13.15
CA ASN A 22 31.85 -3.73 -14.12
C ASN A 22 31.35 -4.94 -14.91
N ALA A 23 30.57 -5.82 -14.27
CA ALA A 23 30.00 -6.98 -14.92
C ALA A 23 28.91 -6.58 -15.94
N ILE A 24 28.06 -5.61 -15.60
CA ILE A 24 27.01 -5.09 -16.50
C ILE A 24 27.60 -4.36 -17.70
N ILE A 25 28.67 -3.58 -17.48
CA ILE A 25 29.37 -2.89 -18.57
C ILE A 25 30.03 -3.89 -19.52
N ALA A 26 30.63 -4.96 -18.98
CA ALA A 26 31.25 -6.00 -19.80
C ALA A 26 30.22 -6.89 -20.52
N ASP A 27 29.11 -7.24 -19.86
CA ASP A 27 28.03 -8.04 -20.40
C ASP A 27 26.68 -7.66 -19.75
N VAL A 28 25.76 -7.14 -20.56
CA VAL A 28 24.43 -6.70 -20.14
C VAL A 28 23.61 -7.84 -19.55
N THR A 29 23.90 -9.10 -19.90
CA THR A 29 23.21 -10.26 -19.31
C THR A 29 23.44 -10.37 -17.80
N ALA A 30 24.48 -9.72 -17.26
CA ALA A 30 24.73 -9.64 -15.83
C ALA A 30 23.56 -8.98 -15.06
N VAL A 31 22.72 -8.19 -15.73
CA VAL A 31 21.48 -7.63 -15.16
C VAL A 31 20.52 -8.73 -14.69
N ASP A 32 20.57 -9.93 -15.28
CA ASP A 32 19.76 -11.08 -14.84
C ASP A 32 20.04 -11.47 -13.38
N TYR A 33 21.31 -11.43 -12.97
CA TYR A 33 21.68 -11.69 -11.58
C TYR A 33 21.17 -10.60 -10.64
N CYS A 34 21.20 -9.34 -11.09
CA CYS A 34 20.80 -8.19 -10.29
C CYS A 34 19.33 -8.29 -9.83
N TRP A 35 18.38 -8.52 -10.75
CA TRP A 35 16.96 -8.57 -10.37
C TRP A 35 16.63 -9.78 -9.49
N ARG A 36 17.29 -10.92 -9.70
CA ARG A 36 17.15 -12.12 -8.85
C ARG A 36 17.62 -11.85 -7.43
N ILE A 37 18.76 -11.18 -7.26
CA ILE A 37 19.28 -10.81 -5.94
C ILE A 37 18.33 -9.82 -5.26
N VAL A 38 17.86 -8.79 -5.97
CA VAL A 38 16.91 -7.80 -5.42
C VAL A 38 15.62 -8.50 -4.95
N LEU A 39 15.06 -9.41 -5.75
CA LEU A 39 13.90 -10.20 -5.35
C LEU A 39 14.19 -11.12 -4.16
N GLY A 40 15.35 -11.78 -4.16
CA GLY A 40 15.78 -12.67 -3.07
C GLY A 40 15.91 -11.94 -1.74
N VAL A 41 16.52 -10.75 -1.73
CA VAL A 41 16.60 -9.88 -0.55
C VAL A 41 15.22 -9.40 -0.13
N GLY A 42 14.35 -9.06 -1.09
CA GLY A 42 12.95 -8.67 -0.82
C GLY A 42 12.09 -9.79 -0.21
N ALA A 43 12.42 -11.06 -0.48
CA ALA A 43 11.71 -12.20 0.10
C ALA A 43 11.97 -12.35 1.61
N VAL A 44 13.13 -11.91 2.12
CA VAL A 44 13.51 -12.04 3.54
C VAL A 44 12.51 -11.37 4.49
N PRO A 45 12.17 -10.07 4.36
CA PRO A 45 11.16 -9.46 5.21
C PRO A 45 9.76 -10.06 5.01
N GLY A 46 9.44 -10.55 3.80
CA GLY A 46 8.18 -11.24 3.52
C GLY A 46 8.06 -12.57 4.27
N LEU A 47 9.11 -13.38 4.28
CA LEU A 47 9.18 -14.63 5.03
C LEU A 47 9.17 -14.39 6.54
N ALA A 48 9.89 -13.36 7.01
CA ALA A 48 9.83 -12.95 8.42
C ALA A 48 8.40 -12.56 8.82
N ALA A 49 7.73 -11.74 8.01
CA ALA A 49 6.34 -11.35 8.26
C ALA A 49 5.38 -12.55 8.25
N LEU A 50 5.58 -13.52 7.33
CA LEU A 50 4.80 -14.75 7.28
C LEU A 50 5.03 -15.60 8.52
N TYR A 51 6.29 -15.80 8.92
CA TYR A 51 6.63 -16.51 10.15
C TYR A 51 5.92 -15.89 11.35
N PHE A 52 6.06 -14.58 11.55
CA PHE A 52 5.40 -13.88 12.65
C PHE A 52 3.88 -14.01 12.57
N ARG A 53 3.29 -13.90 11.38
CA ARG A 53 1.85 -14.06 11.18
C ARG A 53 1.33 -15.46 11.51
N LEU A 54 2.14 -16.49 11.28
CA LEU A 54 1.79 -17.87 11.64
C LEU A 54 2.03 -18.17 13.13
N THR A 55 2.90 -17.41 13.81
CA THR A 55 3.22 -17.61 15.23
C THR A 55 2.43 -16.71 16.18
N ILE A 56 1.82 -15.62 15.70
CA ILE A 56 1.00 -14.73 16.53
C ILE A 56 -0.27 -15.47 16.95
N PRO A 57 -0.55 -15.61 18.26
CA PRO A 57 -1.81 -16.17 18.74
C PRO A 57 -2.98 -15.31 18.25
N GLU A 58 -4.08 -15.97 17.89
CA GLU A 58 -5.31 -15.27 17.54
C GLU A 58 -5.79 -14.40 18.71
N THR A 59 -6.42 -13.26 18.40
CA THR A 59 -6.86 -12.36 19.47
C THR A 59 -7.85 -13.06 20.41
N PRO A 60 -7.80 -12.84 21.74
CA PRO A 60 -8.68 -13.52 22.69
C PRO A 60 -10.18 -13.33 22.39
N ARG A 61 -10.55 -12.18 21.83
CA ARG A 61 -11.93 -11.91 21.34
C ARG A 61 -12.32 -12.81 20.17
N TYR A 62 -11.40 -13.13 19.25
CA TYR A 62 -11.68 -14.06 18.16
C TYR A 62 -11.82 -15.50 18.68
N THR A 63 -10.93 -15.95 19.56
CA THR A 63 -11.01 -17.27 20.20
C THR A 63 -12.31 -17.43 21.01
N MET A 64 -12.71 -16.39 21.73
CA MET A 64 -13.92 -16.37 22.56
C MET A 64 -15.21 -16.27 21.73
N ASP A 65 -15.29 -15.32 20.79
CA ASP A 65 -16.52 -15.02 20.05
C ASP A 65 -16.71 -15.94 18.82
N VAL A 66 -15.63 -16.51 18.27
CA VAL A 66 -15.65 -17.29 17.00
C VAL A 66 -15.29 -18.76 17.20
N GLU A 67 -14.20 -19.08 17.89
CA GLU A 67 -13.81 -20.49 18.13
C GLU A 67 -14.66 -21.16 19.22
N LYS A 68 -15.38 -20.37 20.03
CA LYS A 68 -16.19 -20.82 21.18
C LYS A 68 -15.40 -21.65 22.20
N ASP A 69 -14.08 -21.53 22.23
CA ASP A 69 -13.21 -22.23 23.17
C ASP A 69 -12.83 -21.31 24.33
N VAL A 70 -13.70 -21.29 25.33
CA VAL A 70 -13.60 -20.44 26.53
C VAL A 70 -12.33 -20.77 27.33
N ASN A 71 -11.86 -22.02 27.28
CA ASN A 71 -10.69 -22.45 28.04
C ASN A 71 -9.39 -21.92 27.43
N LYS A 72 -9.25 -21.94 26.10
CA LYS A 72 -8.13 -21.27 25.41
C LYS A 72 -8.15 -19.76 25.60
N ALA A 73 -9.32 -19.13 25.46
CA ALA A 73 -9.47 -17.69 25.69
C ALA A 73 -9.09 -17.28 27.12
N ALA A 74 -9.50 -18.04 28.14
CA ALA A 74 -9.12 -17.79 29.52
C ALA A 74 -7.62 -18.00 29.79
N THR A 75 -7.00 -18.99 29.13
CA THR A 75 -5.55 -19.27 29.24
C THR A 75 -4.71 -18.19 28.54
N ASP A 76 -5.14 -17.73 27.37
CA ASP A 76 -4.48 -16.64 26.64
C ASP A 76 -4.63 -15.31 27.39
N ILE A 77 -5.82 -15.03 27.96
CA ILE A 77 -6.06 -13.87 28.82
C ILE A 77 -5.20 -13.92 30.09
N THR A 78 -5.10 -15.07 30.77
CA THR A 78 -4.24 -15.20 31.96
C THR A 78 -2.76 -15.10 31.61
N SER A 79 -2.30 -15.58 30.44
CA SER A 79 -0.91 -15.41 30.02
C SER A 79 -0.54 -13.94 29.72
N TYR A 80 -1.51 -13.12 29.30
CA TYR A 80 -1.34 -11.68 29.07
C TYR A 80 -1.59 -10.83 30.34
N LEU A 81 -2.51 -11.24 31.22
CA LEU A 81 -2.85 -10.53 32.47
C LEU A 81 -1.94 -10.90 33.65
N GLN A 82 -1.28 -12.06 33.64
CA GLN A 82 -0.32 -12.44 34.69
C GLN A 82 0.90 -11.54 34.77
N LYS A 83 1.03 -10.55 33.88
CA LYS A 83 2.03 -9.51 34.00
C LYS A 83 1.61 -8.31 34.85
N ASP A 84 0.33 -8.16 35.21
CA ASP A 84 -0.12 -6.96 35.95
C ASP A 84 -1.07 -7.13 37.14
N GLU A 85 -1.77 -8.26 37.37
CA GLU A 85 -2.72 -8.30 38.51
C GLU A 85 -2.69 -9.60 39.33
N ALA A 86 -1.79 -9.62 40.30
CA ALA A 86 -2.06 -10.26 41.59
C ALA A 86 -2.97 -9.33 42.40
N ASN A 87 -4.30 -9.47 42.23
CA ASN A 87 -5.39 -9.15 43.17
C ASN A 87 -6.63 -8.63 42.42
N GLY A 88 -7.68 -9.44 42.34
CA GLY A 88 -8.98 -8.97 41.88
C GLY A 88 -9.97 -10.11 41.74
N GLU A 89 -10.88 -10.22 42.72
CA GLU A 89 -11.91 -11.25 42.85
C GLU A 89 -12.91 -11.24 41.68
N GLY A 90 -13.41 -12.43 41.34
CA GLY A 90 -14.27 -12.66 40.19
C GLY A 90 -15.68 -12.08 40.30
N GLU A 91 -16.17 -11.60 39.15
CA GLU A 91 -17.60 -11.40 38.91
C GLU A 91 -18.08 -12.33 37.77
N ASN A 92 -19.02 -13.20 38.13
CA ASN A 92 -19.85 -13.98 37.21
C ASN A 92 -20.72 -13.03 36.37
N ALA A 93 -20.42 -12.88 35.09
CA ALA A 93 -21.33 -12.25 34.11
C ALA A 93 -21.93 -13.32 33.18
N GLY A 94 -22.99 -13.97 33.66
CA GLY A 94 -23.91 -14.72 32.82
C GLY A 94 -24.73 -13.78 31.94
N ASN A 95 -24.51 -13.86 30.63
CA ASN A 95 -25.51 -13.75 29.57
C ASN A 95 -24.80 -14.08 28.25
N HIS A 96 -24.88 -15.34 27.81
CA HIS A 96 -24.49 -15.73 26.46
C HIS A 96 -25.44 -15.08 25.46
N VAL A 97 -25.10 -13.90 24.97
CA VAL A 97 -25.69 -13.38 23.74
C VAL A 97 -25.13 -14.26 22.62
N GLU A 98 -25.89 -15.26 22.18
CA GLU A 98 -25.54 -16.02 20.99
C GLU A 98 -25.49 -15.05 19.81
N VAL A 99 -24.29 -14.61 19.44
CA VAL A 99 -24.09 -13.80 18.25
C VAL A 99 -24.40 -14.70 17.05
N PRO A 100 -25.46 -14.42 16.26
CA PRO A 100 -25.82 -15.28 15.15
C PRO A 100 -24.67 -15.37 14.15
N LYS A 101 -24.29 -16.60 13.77
CA LYS A 101 -23.20 -16.87 12.81
C LYS A 101 -23.40 -16.03 11.55
N ALA A 102 -22.37 -15.35 11.07
CA ALA A 102 -22.43 -14.58 9.82
C ALA A 102 -22.91 -15.49 8.67
N SER A 103 -24.09 -15.19 8.13
CA SER A 103 -24.69 -15.92 7.00
C SER A 103 -24.61 -15.07 5.75
N TRP A 104 -24.42 -15.71 4.60
CA TRP A 104 -24.36 -14.99 3.33
C TRP A 104 -25.69 -14.33 2.95
N SER A 105 -26.81 -14.95 3.34
CA SER A 105 -28.15 -14.35 3.20
C SER A 105 -28.30 -13.07 4.01
N ASP A 106 -27.79 -13.06 5.25
CA ASP A 106 -27.84 -11.89 6.13
C ASP A 106 -26.96 -10.74 5.62
N PHE A 107 -25.79 -11.06 5.03
CA PHE A 107 -24.94 -10.06 4.40
C PHE A 107 -25.66 -9.38 3.24
N VAL A 108 -26.25 -10.17 2.34
CA VAL A 108 -26.99 -9.64 1.18
C VAL A 108 -28.20 -8.82 1.64
N SER A 109 -28.92 -9.28 2.68
CA SER A 109 -30.01 -8.52 3.29
C SER A 109 -29.54 -7.19 3.92
N TYR A 110 -28.37 -7.19 4.57
CA TYR A 110 -27.80 -5.99 5.19
C TYR A 110 -27.30 -4.98 4.16
N PHE A 111 -26.48 -5.39 3.20
CA PHE A 111 -25.90 -4.52 2.16
C PHE A 111 -26.84 -4.25 0.99
N GLY A 112 -27.89 -5.05 0.81
CA GLY A 112 -28.98 -4.79 -0.13
C GLY A 112 -29.80 -3.55 0.25
N LYS A 113 -29.79 -3.16 1.53
CA LYS A 113 -30.34 -1.86 1.95
C LYS A 113 -29.41 -0.75 1.49
N TRP A 114 -29.94 0.19 0.68
CA TRP A 114 -29.15 1.28 0.09
C TRP A 114 -28.31 2.07 1.10
N ASN A 115 -28.81 2.26 2.33
CA ASN A 115 -28.08 3.00 3.36
C ASN A 115 -26.74 2.35 3.74
N ASN A 116 -26.65 1.02 3.65
CA ASN A 116 -25.43 0.26 3.93
C ASN A 116 -24.66 -0.05 2.64
N GLY A 117 -25.39 -0.38 1.57
CA GLY A 117 -24.83 -0.64 0.24
C GLY A 117 -24.02 0.53 -0.32
N LYS A 118 -24.48 1.78 -0.11
CA LYS A 118 -23.73 2.98 -0.54
C LYS A 118 -22.36 3.11 0.13
N VAL A 119 -22.19 2.60 1.36
CA VAL A 119 -20.91 2.63 2.08
C VAL A 119 -19.95 1.58 1.49
N LEU A 120 -20.46 0.38 1.20
CA LEU A 120 -19.69 -0.65 0.50
C LEU A 120 -19.29 -0.20 -0.91
N LEU A 121 -20.21 0.42 -1.65
CA LEU A 121 -19.94 0.99 -2.97
C LEU A 121 -18.87 2.10 -2.87
N GLY A 122 -19.01 3.05 -1.94
CA GLY A 122 -18.08 4.16 -1.78
C GLY A 122 -16.67 3.71 -1.43
N THR A 123 -16.54 2.73 -0.52
CA THR A 123 -15.24 2.12 -0.17
C THR A 123 -14.65 1.33 -1.33
N ALA A 124 -15.44 0.51 -2.02
CA ALA A 124 -15.01 -0.26 -3.18
C ALA A 124 -14.57 0.62 -4.36
N MET A 125 -15.33 1.67 -4.67
CA MET A 125 -15.00 2.63 -5.74
C MET A 125 -13.75 3.44 -5.40
N SER A 126 -13.57 3.80 -4.13
CA SER A 126 -12.36 4.50 -3.69
C SER A 126 -11.12 3.60 -3.83
N TRP A 127 -11.20 2.33 -3.43
CA TRP A 127 -10.15 1.34 -3.68
C TRP A 127 -9.87 1.18 -5.17
N PHE A 128 -10.91 1.05 -6.00
CA PHE A 128 -10.79 0.88 -7.44
C PHE A 128 -10.08 2.08 -8.09
N ALA A 129 -10.53 3.31 -7.81
CA ALA A 129 -9.93 4.53 -8.36
C ALA A 129 -8.50 4.74 -7.87
N LEU A 130 -8.25 4.47 -6.57
CA LEU A 130 -6.92 4.53 -5.99
C LEU A 130 -5.97 3.56 -6.68
N ASP A 131 -6.34 2.29 -6.80
CA ASP A 131 -5.47 1.25 -7.35
C ASP A 131 -5.20 1.47 -8.85
N ILE A 132 -6.15 2.04 -9.61
CA ILE A 132 -5.87 2.47 -11.00
C ILE A 132 -4.69 3.45 -11.02
N ALA A 133 -4.80 4.53 -10.25
CA ALA A 133 -3.76 5.56 -10.22
C ALA A 133 -2.45 5.04 -9.61
N PHE A 134 -2.56 4.30 -8.50
CA PHE A 134 -1.41 3.83 -7.72
C PHE A 134 -0.58 2.81 -8.51
N TYR A 135 -1.22 1.80 -9.08
CA TYR A 135 -0.51 0.79 -9.88
C TYR A 135 -0.17 1.30 -11.27
N GLY A 136 -1.03 2.12 -11.89
CA GLY A 136 -0.73 2.75 -13.18
C GLY A 136 0.51 3.63 -13.13
N ILE A 137 0.71 4.40 -12.05
CA ILE A 137 1.96 5.13 -11.83
C ILE A 137 3.09 4.21 -11.34
N GLY A 138 2.81 3.40 -10.31
CA GLY A 138 3.83 2.67 -9.56
C GLY A 138 4.53 1.60 -10.39
N LEU A 139 3.79 0.84 -11.19
CA LEU A 139 4.36 -0.19 -12.07
C LEU A 139 5.10 0.43 -13.26
N ASN A 140 4.64 1.58 -13.75
CA ASN A 140 5.23 2.27 -14.88
C ASN A 140 6.27 3.34 -14.48
N ASN A 141 6.70 3.42 -13.21
CA ASN A 141 7.58 4.51 -12.78
C ASN A 141 8.92 4.53 -13.54
N GLY A 142 9.52 3.36 -13.78
CA GLY A 142 10.73 3.26 -14.59
C GLY A 142 10.50 3.71 -16.05
N ILE A 143 9.35 3.35 -16.63
CA ILE A 143 8.95 3.76 -17.97
C ILE A 143 8.74 5.27 -18.04
N ILE A 144 8.06 5.86 -17.05
CA ILE A 144 7.83 7.30 -16.96
C ILE A 144 9.16 8.05 -16.84
N LEU A 145 10.05 7.61 -15.94
CA LEU A 145 11.38 8.20 -15.78
C LEU A 145 12.24 8.07 -17.04
N SER A 146 12.10 6.98 -17.79
CA SER A 146 12.75 6.82 -19.09
C SER A 146 12.13 7.74 -20.15
N ALA A 147 10.79 7.83 -20.19
CA ALA A 147 10.07 8.60 -21.19
C ALA A 147 10.32 10.11 -21.09
N ILE A 148 10.58 10.62 -19.89
CA ILE A 148 10.97 12.02 -19.65
C ILE A 148 12.48 12.28 -19.85
N GLY A 149 13.27 11.25 -20.20
CA GLY A 149 14.71 11.38 -20.41
C GLY A 149 15.56 11.38 -19.12
N TYR A 150 14.96 11.12 -17.95
CA TYR A 150 15.72 11.04 -16.69
C TYR A 150 16.52 9.75 -16.58
N ALA A 151 15.92 8.63 -16.99
CA ALA A 151 16.59 7.33 -17.05
C ALA A 151 17.13 6.99 -18.44
N ASP A 152 16.80 7.76 -19.47
CA ASP A 152 17.35 7.53 -20.81
C ASP A 152 18.75 8.13 -20.91
N THR A 153 19.75 7.29 -21.16
CA THR A 153 21.15 7.70 -21.27
C THR A 153 21.62 7.42 -22.69
N HIS A 154 22.12 8.43 -23.39
CA HIS A 154 22.52 8.34 -24.80
C HIS A 154 23.96 7.82 -24.94
N GLU A 155 24.35 6.87 -24.09
CA GLU A 155 25.69 6.29 -24.11
C GLU A 155 25.85 5.34 -25.31
N PRO A 156 26.99 5.38 -26.02
CA PRO A 156 27.23 4.52 -27.17
C PRO A 156 27.42 3.05 -26.79
N ASP A 157 27.91 2.78 -25.58
CA ASP A 157 28.07 1.42 -25.06
C ASP A 157 26.76 0.92 -24.42
N LEU A 158 26.35 -0.30 -24.78
CA LEU A 158 25.09 -0.89 -24.32
C LEU A 158 25.12 -1.20 -22.82
N GLY A 159 26.25 -1.65 -22.29
CA GLY A 159 26.44 -2.00 -20.88
C GLY A 159 26.41 -0.77 -19.98
N GLU A 160 27.12 0.29 -20.39
CA GLU A 160 27.13 1.57 -19.69
C GLU A 160 25.75 2.24 -19.71
N ARG A 161 25.05 2.20 -20.85
CA ARG A 161 23.67 2.66 -20.98
C ARG A 161 22.72 1.91 -20.04
N ALA A 162 22.78 0.58 -20.03
CA ALA A 162 21.93 -0.25 -19.17
C ALA A 162 22.18 0.05 -17.67
N TYR A 163 23.45 0.10 -17.27
CA TYR A 163 23.84 0.43 -15.90
C TYR A 163 23.35 1.82 -15.48
N ASN A 164 23.67 2.85 -16.27
CA ASN A 164 23.31 4.22 -15.91
C ASN A 164 21.80 4.45 -15.93
N SER A 165 21.07 3.83 -16.86
CA SER A 165 19.62 3.89 -16.91
C SER A 165 18.97 3.29 -15.67
N LEU A 166 19.36 2.06 -15.29
CA LEU A 166 18.84 1.38 -14.10
C LEU A 166 19.22 2.12 -12.80
N LYS A 167 20.45 2.64 -12.74
CA LYS A 167 20.92 3.48 -11.63
C LYS A 167 20.07 4.75 -11.50
N ASN A 168 19.81 5.45 -12.60
CA ASN A 168 18.98 6.66 -12.60
C ASN A 168 17.54 6.33 -12.20
N MET A 169 16.95 5.23 -12.68
CA MET A 169 15.62 4.78 -12.22
C MET A 169 15.59 4.53 -10.70
N ALA A 170 16.60 3.87 -10.15
CA ALA A 170 16.69 3.61 -8.72
C ALA A 170 16.82 4.93 -7.91
N VAL A 171 17.68 5.85 -8.36
CA VAL A 171 17.85 7.17 -7.73
C VAL A 171 16.57 8.00 -7.80
N GLY A 172 15.90 8.03 -8.96
CA GLY A 172 14.62 8.72 -9.14
C GLY A 172 13.55 8.19 -8.18
N ASN A 173 13.42 6.86 -8.07
CA ASN A 173 12.53 6.22 -7.10
C ASN A 173 12.84 6.63 -5.66
N ILE A 174 14.13 6.68 -5.28
CA ILE A 174 14.54 7.12 -3.93
C ILE A 174 14.11 8.56 -3.68
N ILE A 175 14.37 9.48 -4.62
CA ILE A 175 14.00 10.89 -4.51
C ILE A 175 12.49 11.03 -4.32
N ILE A 176 11.71 10.39 -5.19
CA ILE A 176 10.25 10.44 -5.15
C ILE A 176 9.70 9.85 -3.84
N THR A 177 10.31 8.77 -3.34
CA THR A 177 9.85 8.10 -2.11
C THR A 177 10.16 8.95 -0.87
N ILE A 178 11.35 9.53 -0.80
CA ILE A 178 11.78 10.37 0.34
C ILE A 178 11.04 11.69 0.35
N MET A 179 10.81 12.32 -0.81
CA MET A 179 10.16 13.63 -0.87
C MET A 179 8.64 13.57 -0.94
N GLY A 180 8.07 12.48 -1.49
CA GLY A 180 6.63 12.34 -1.70
C GLY A 180 6.00 11.31 -0.77
N THR A 181 6.32 10.03 -1.00
CA THR A 181 5.63 8.90 -0.37
C THR A 181 5.73 8.90 1.16
N ILE A 182 6.95 8.97 1.72
CA ILE A 182 7.17 8.90 3.17
C ILE A 182 6.57 10.12 3.88
N PRO A 183 6.82 11.37 3.45
CA PRO A 183 6.19 12.54 4.05
C PRO A 183 4.67 12.49 3.96
N GLY A 184 4.09 12.05 2.85
CA GLY A 184 2.64 11.93 2.70
C GLY A 184 2.01 10.99 3.75
N TYR A 185 2.68 9.89 4.10
CA TYR A 185 2.23 9.03 5.20
C TYR A 185 2.28 9.74 6.55
N TRP A 186 3.38 10.42 6.87
CA TRP A 186 3.53 11.12 8.15
C TRP A 186 2.55 12.27 8.30
N VAL A 187 2.30 13.02 7.23
CA VAL A 187 1.26 14.06 7.22
C VAL A 187 -0.11 13.43 7.42
N THR A 188 -0.39 12.26 6.81
CA THR A 188 -1.66 11.57 7.12
C THR A 188 -1.76 11.23 8.60
N VAL A 189 -0.72 10.63 9.18
CA VAL A 189 -0.71 10.28 10.62
C VAL A 189 -0.97 11.52 11.49
N ALA A 190 -0.37 12.66 11.16
CA ALA A 190 -0.55 13.89 11.92
C ALA A 190 -1.98 14.48 11.83
N PHE A 191 -2.65 14.31 10.69
CA PHE A 191 -3.93 14.99 10.42
C PHE A 191 -5.16 14.06 10.44
N VAL A 192 -5.00 12.73 10.40
CA VAL A 192 -6.11 11.78 10.24
C VAL A 192 -7.12 11.82 11.38
N ASP A 193 -6.68 12.07 12.61
CA ASP A 193 -7.54 12.19 13.78
C ASP A 193 -8.14 13.59 13.92
N SER A 194 -7.41 14.63 13.49
CA SER A 194 -7.85 16.03 13.59
C SER A 194 -8.87 16.42 12.51
N TRP A 195 -8.61 16.04 11.25
CA TRP A 195 -9.48 16.40 10.11
C TRP A 195 -10.47 15.30 9.77
N GLY A 196 -10.21 14.07 10.22
CA GLY A 196 -10.99 12.90 9.86
C GLY A 196 -10.61 12.31 8.49
N ARG A 197 -11.01 11.06 8.29
CA ARG A 197 -10.58 10.23 7.14
C ARG A 197 -11.24 10.68 5.84
N LYS A 198 -12.55 10.97 5.88
CA LYS A 198 -13.34 11.33 4.69
C LYS A 198 -12.90 12.65 4.03
N PRO A 199 -12.68 13.76 4.77
CA PRO A 199 -12.17 15.00 4.17
C PRO A 199 -10.79 14.83 3.53
N ILE A 200 -9.87 14.12 4.20
CA ILE A 200 -8.54 13.81 3.66
C ILE A 200 -8.64 13.01 2.36
N GLN A 201 -9.51 12.00 2.31
CA GLN A 201 -9.71 11.18 1.11
C GLN A 201 -10.25 11.99 -0.07
N LEU A 202 -11.27 12.81 0.15
CA LEU A 202 -11.87 13.64 -0.90
C LEU A 202 -10.90 14.72 -1.40
N MET A 203 -10.18 15.36 -0.49
CA MET A 203 -9.14 16.34 -0.81
C MET A 203 -8.02 15.69 -1.64
N GLY A 204 -7.54 14.51 -1.21
CA GLY A 204 -6.53 13.77 -1.94
C GLY A 204 -6.98 13.44 -3.37
N PHE A 205 -8.18 12.85 -3.55
CA PHE A 205 -8.70 12.58 -4.90
C PHE A 205 -8.89 13.84 -5.75
N ALA A 206 -9.35 14.95 -5.18
CA ALA A 206 -9.53 16.21 -5.90
C ALA A 206 -8.17 16.76 -6.36
N VAL A 207 -7.18 16.83 -5.47
CA VAL A 207 -5.83 17.32 -5.80
C VAL A 207 -5.15 16.41 -6.82
N LEU A 208 -5.25 15.09 -6.65
CA LEU A 208 -4.73 14.12 -7.62
C LEU A 208 -5.34 14.31 -9.00
N THR A 209 -6.65 14.51 -9.09
CA THR A 209 -7.33 14.75 -10.37
C THR A 209 -6.74 15.98 -11.08
N VAL A 210 -6.57 17.09 -10.35
CA VAL A 210 -5.96 18.31 -10.91
C VAL A 210 -4.52 18.05 -11.35
N LEU A 211 -3.71 17.39 -10.51
CA LEU A 211 -2.32 17.09 -10.81
C LEU A 211 -2.18 16.17 -12.03
N PHE A 212 -3.04 15.17 -12.19
CA PHE A 212 -3.07 14.31 -13.37
C PHE A 212 -3.44 15.08 -14.64
N ILE A 213 -4.43 15.98 -14.58
CA ILE A 213 -4.80 16.83 -15.71
C ILE A 213 -3.62 17.73 -16.10
N VAL A 214 -2.98 18.37 -15.12
CA VAL A 214 -1.81 19.23 -15.35
C VAL A 214 -0.66 18.44 -15.96
N MET A 215 -0.32 17.27 -15.40
CA MET A 215 0.77 16.44 -15.92
C MET A 215 0.48 15.88 -17.31
N GLY A 216 -0.77 15.50 -17.60
CA GLY A 216 -1.17 15.03 -18.93
C GLY A 216 -1.12 16.16 -19.97
N ALA A 217 -1.67 17.32 -19.65
CA ALA A 217 -1.72 18.47 -20.57
C ALA A 217 -0.32 19.10 -20.80
N ALA A 218 0.51 19.15 -19.75
CA ALA A 218 1.84 19.73 -19.82
C ALA A 218 2.94 18.68 -20.10
N PHE A 219 2.61 17.45 -20.48
CA PHE A 219 3.58 16.36 -20.62
C PHE A 219 4.72 16.71 -21.59
N THR A 220 4.38 17.11 -22.82
CA THR A 220 5.35 17.49 -23.86
C THR A 220 6.25 18.67 -23.43
N PRO A 221 5.71 19.83 -23.01
CA PRO A 221 6.56 20.94 -22.60
C PRO A 221 7.38 20.64 -21.33
N LEU A 222 6.88 19.84 -20.39
CA LEU A 222 7.65 19.42 -19.22
C LEU A 222 8.84 18.53 -19.62
N LYS A 223 8.61 17.59 -20.53
CA LYS A 223 9.64 16.70 -21.05
C LYS A 223 10.74 17.48 -21.81
N GLU A 224 10.36 18.45 -22.63
CA GLU A 224 11.31 19.18 -23.49
C GLU A 224 12.03 20.32 -22.77
N HIS A 225 11.39 20.98 -21.80
CA HIS A 225 11.91 22.20 -21.19
C HIS A 225 12.32 22.06 -19.72
N SER A 226 11.76 21.11 -18.94
CA SER A 226 12.09 21.00 -17.52
C SER A 226 11.75 19.65 -16.89
N ILE A 227 12.71 18.71 -16.98
CA ILE A 227 12.67 17.43 -16.25
C ILE A 227 12.52 17.63 -14.72
N PRO A 228 13.21 18.61 -14.06
CA PRO A 228 13.03 18.83 -12.63
C PRO A 228 11.59 19.21 -12.26
N ALA A 229 10.91 20.02 -13.08
CA ALA A 229 9.51 20.38 -12.84
C ALA A 229 8.59 19.15 -12.93
N PHE A 230 8.85 18.24 -13.86
CA PHE A 230 8.13 16.96 -13.94
C PHE A 230 8.32 16.15 -12.64
N ILE A 231 9.57 16.00 -12.17
CA ILE A 231 9.87 15.24 -10.95
C ILE A 231 9.17 15.87 -9.73
N VAL A 232 9.11 17.20 -9.63
CA VAL A 232 8.38 17.89 -8.56
C VAL A 232 6.88 17.58 -8.62
N LEU A 233 6.25 17.70 -9.78
CA LEU A 233 4.82 17.39 -9.95
C LEU A 233 4.52 15.92 -9.65
N PHE A 234 5.39 15.02 -10.10
CA PHE A 234 5.26 13.60 -9.84
C PHE A 234 5.46 13.25 -8.35
N THR A 235 6.38 13.95 -7.69
CA THR A 235 6.57 13.84 -6.24
C THR A 235 5.34 14.35 -5.49
N LEU A 236 4.73 15.45 -5.92
CA LEU A 236 3.47 15.96 -5.35
C LEU A 236 2.30 14.98 -5.56
N LEU A 237 2.20 14.35 -6.74
CA LEU A 237 1.25 13.26 -6.96
C LEU A 237 1.44 12.16 -5.93
N GLN A 238 2.67 11.67 -5.76
CA GLN A 238 2.97 10.63 -4.77
C GLN A 238 2.70 11.10 -3.34
N PHE A 239 2.98 12.36 -3.02
CA PHE A 239 2.66 12.94 -1.73
C PHE A 239 1.15 12.90 -1.46
N PHE A 240 0.30 13.47 -2.31
CA PHE A 240 -1.15 13.52 -2.10
C PHE A 240 -1.85 12.17 -2.28
N GLN A 241 -1.24 11.25 -3.03
CA GLN A 241 -1.67 9.85 -3.06
C GLN A 241 -1.59 9.25 -1.65
N ASN A 242 -0.48 9.50 -0.95
CA ASN A 242 -0.23 8.97 0.40
C ASN A 242 -0.92 9.80 1.49
N PHE A 243 -0.86 11.14 1.38
CA PHE A 243 -1.65 12.12 2.13
C PHE A 243 -3.07 12.26 1.57
N GLY A 244 -3.82 11.17 1.67
CA GLY A 244 -5.10 11.09 1.00
C GLY A 244 -5.54 9.65 0.86
N PRO A 245 -5.93 9.25 -0.36
CA PRO A 245 -6.68 8.04 -0.56
C PRO A 245 -5.86 6.78 -0.24
N ASN A 246 -4.53 6.73 -0.43
CA ASN A 246 -3.79 5.48 -0.16
C ASN A 246 -3.97 5.04 1.29
N THR A 247 -3.74 5.95 2.24
CA THR A 247 -3.83 5.63 3.67
C THR A 247 -5.28 5.49 4.13
N THR A 248 -6.18 6.42 3.75
CA THR A 248 -7.57 6.40 4.25
C THR A 248 -8.37 5.23 3.72
N THR A 249 -8.03 4.73 2.53
CA THR A 249 -8.72 3.61 1.88
C THR A 249 -8.48 2.28 2.60
N PHE A 250 -7.38 2.12 3.34
CA PHE A 250 -7.20 1.00 4.27
C PHE A 250 -7.94 1.18 5.60
N ILE A 251 -8.08 2.43 6.08
CA ILE A 251 -8.66 2.73 7.39
C ILE A 251 -10.20 2.68 7.34
N VAL A 252 -10.81 3.38 6.38
CA VAL A 252 -12.26 3.60 6.31
C VAL A 252 -13.05 2.29 6.31
N PRO A 253 -12.74 1.26 5.50
CA PRO A 253 -13.48 0.00 5.53
C PRO A 253 -13.40 -0.72 6.89
N GLY A 254 -12.27 -0.56 7.61
CA GLY A 254 -12.12 -1.11 8.96
C GLY A 254 -13.03 -0.44 9.99
N GLU A 255 -13.26 0.87 9.84
CA GLU A 255 -14.06 1.68 10.76
C GLU A 255 -15.57 1.63 10.45
N VAL A 256 -15.96 1.64 9.18
CA VAL A 256 -17.37 1.79 8.77
C VAL A 256 -18.14 0.48 8.68
N PHE A 257 -17.45 -0.66 8.51
CA PHE A 257 -18.12 -1.95 8.40
C PHE A 257 -18.37 -2.57 9.78
N PRO A 258 -19.57 -3.15 9.99
CA PRO A 258 -19.91 -3.81 11.24
C PRO A 258 -18.97 -4.98 11.49
N THR A 259 -18.58 -5.21 12.75
CA THR A 259 -17.60 -6.25 13.13
C THR A 259 -17.91 -7.62 12.50
N ARG A 260 -19.20 -8.00 12.42
CA ARG A 260 -19.68 -9.26 11.82
C ARG A 260 -19.32 -9.44 10.34
N TYR A 261 -19.25 -8.35 9.57
CA TYR A 261 -18.98 -8.38 8.13
C TYR A 261 -17.75 -7.57 7.72
N ARG A 262 -16.95 -7.11 8.69
CA ARG A 262 -15.81 -6.22 8.46
C ARG A 262 -14.80 -6.85 7.50
N SER A 263 -14.41 -8.10 7.74
CA SER A 263 -13.46 -8.82 6.90
C SER A 263 -13.99 -9.02 5.48
N THR A 264 -15.23 -9.47 5.32
CA THR A 264 -15.86 -9.68 4.01
C THR A 264 -16.02 -8.36 3.24
N GLY A 265 -16.54 -7.32 3.88
CA GLY A 265 -16.71 -6.00 3.27
C GLY A 265 -15.36 -5.40 2.84
N HIS A 266 -14.37 -5.44 3.74
CA HIS A 266 -13.01 -5.00 3.42
C HIS A 266 -12.41 -5.82 2.27
N GLY A 267 -12.63 -7.14 2.27
CA GLY A 267 -12.17 -8.03 1.20
C GLY A 267 -12.79 -7.71 -0.16
N ILE A 268 -14.09 -7.39 -0.21
CA ILE A 268 -14.77 -6.97 -1.44
C ILE A 268 -14.21 -5.64 -1.95
N SER A 269 -14.05 -4.64 -1.06
CA SER A 269 -13.42 -3.37 -1.43
C SER A 269 -11.97 -3.55 -1.89
N ALA A 270 -11.23 -4.45 -1.24
CA ALA A 270 -9.86 -4.76 -1.62
C ALA A 270 -9.78 -5.44 -2.99
N ALA A 271 -10.69 -6.39 -3.26
CA ALA A 271 -10.79 -7.06 -4.53
C ALA A 271 -11.15 -6.10 -5.68
N SER A 272 -12.04 -5.12 -5.45
CA SER A 272 -12.33 -4.10 -6.45
C SER A 272 -11.10 -3.24 -6.74
N GLY A 273 -10.28 -2.91 -5.74
CA GLY A 273 -8.97 -2.27 -5.97
C GLY A 273 -8.10 -3.07 -6.93
N LYS A 274 -7.98 -4.38 -6.72
CA LYS A 274 -7.19 -5.23 -7.63
C LYS A 274 -7.72 -5.31 -9.05
N LEU A 275 -9.05 -5.22 -9.25
CA LEU A 275 -9.60 -5.03 -10.59
C LEU A 275 -9.14 -3.70 -11.20
N GLY A 276 -9.09 -2.62 -10.41
CA GLY A 276 -8.53 -1.34 -10.83
C GLY A 276 -7.06 -1.44 -11.25
N ALA A 277 -6.24 -2.17 -10.49
CA ALA A 277 -4.84 -2.42 -10.85
C ALA A 277 -4.70 -3.17 -12.18
N ILE A 278 -5.56 -4.16 -12.45
CA ILE A 278 -5.58 -4.89 -13.73
C ILE A 278 -5.94 -3.96 -14.87
N VAL A 279 -6.99 -3.14 -14.70
CA VAL A 279 -7.38 -2.14 -15.71
C VAL A 279 -6.25 -1.18 -16.00
N ALA A 280 -5.53 -0.73 -14.97
CA ALA A 280 -4.38 0.15 -15.16
C ALA A 280 -3.25 -0.49 -15.97
N GLN A 281 -3.00 -1.79 -15.79
CA GLN A 281 -1.92 -2.49 -16.48
C GLN A 281 -2.26 -2.90 -17.91
N VAL A 282 -3.53 -3.17 -18.20
CA VAL A 282 -3.98 -3.59 -19.55
C VAL A 282 -4.39 -2.39 -20.40
N GLY A 283 -4.92 -1.34 -19.78
CA GLY A 283 -5.47 -0.17 -20.47
C GLY A 283 -4.48 0.95 -20.76
N PHE A 284 -3.32 0.98 -20.09
CA PHE A 284 -2.28 2.01 -20.21
C PHE A 284 -0.89 1.39 -20.22
#